data_AF-A0AAD6L8C5-F1
#
_entry.id   AF-A0AAD6L8C5-F1
#
_cell.length_a   1.000
_cell.length_b   1.000
_cell.length_c   1.000
_cell.angle_alpha   90.00
_cell.angle_beta   90.00
_cell.angle_gamma   90.00
#
_symmetry.space_group_name_H-M   'P 1'
#
loop_
_entity.id
_entity.type
_entity.pdbx_description
1 polymer ?
#
loop_
_entity_poly.entity_id
_entity_poly.type
_entity_poly.pdbx_seq_one_letter_code
_entity_poly.pdbx_strand_id
1 'polypeptide(L)'
;MLGKLRTRDRLRFIHTDTFCIFCRQDEESHEHLFFGCRWTFSLWNNTKDWLRINKRMSTLKSAVRGLSTRGKNLEARMRRVSLSMIVYLIWDERNKRIFEGKSALPAQVFRKFQILFFMVLRFHEKNHFLINVAW
;
A
#
# COMPACT_ATOMS: atom_id res chain seq x y z
N MET A 1 2.24 -7.68 15.10
CA MET A 1 2.44 -6.23 14.84
C MET A 1 1.09 -5.53 14.61
N LEU A 2 0.16 -5.63 15.57
CA LEU A 2 -1.11 -4.89 15.53
C LEU A 2 -0.98 -3.68 16.46
N GLY A 3 -1.45 -2.51 16.04
CA GLY A 3 -1.61 -1.33 16.91
C GLY A 3 -0.39 -0.41 17.12
N LYS A 4 0.72 -0.60 16.38
CA LYS A 4 1.91 0.29 16.46
C LYS A 4 1.93 1.41 15.43
N LEU A 5 1.02 1.42 14.45
CA LEU A 5 0.91 2.54 13.52
C LEU A 5 0.26 3.71 14.26
N ARG A 6 0.93 4.86 14.30
CA ARG A 6 0.35 6.10 14.82
C ARG A 6 -0.68 6.59 13.82
N THR A 7 -1.94 6.28 14.10
CA THR A 7 -3.10 6.77 13.37
C THR A 7 -3.85 7.84 14.14
N ARG A 8 -4.79 8.50 13.47
CA ARG A 8 -5.56 9.64 14.01
C ARG A 8 -6.50 9.28 15.16
N ASP A 9 -6.78 8.00 15.34
CA ASP A 9 -7.49 7.45 16.50
C ASP A 9 -6.89 7.87 17.85
N ARG A 10 -5.60 8.28 17.88
CA ARG A 10 -4.91 8.81 19.07
C ARG A 10 -4.89 10.35 19.21
N LEU A 11 -5.48 11.09 18.27
CA LEU A 11 -5.47 12.58 18.23
C LEU A 11 -6.85 13.21 18.54
N ARG A 12 -7.72 12.51 19.28
CA ARG A 12 -9.08 12.96 19.60
C ARG A 12 -9.17 14.28 20.41
N PHE A 13 -8.06 14.82 20.89
CA PHE A 13 -7.99 16.06 21.66
C PHE A 13 -7.67 17.31 20.82
N ILE A 14 -7.40 17.15 19.52
CA ILE A 14 -7.18 18.27 18.60
C ILE A 14 -8.42 18.32 17.70
N HIS A 15 -9.15 19.45 17.68
CA HIS A 15 -10.22 19.71 16.73
C HIS A 15 -9.65 19.58 15.31
N THR A 16 -9.76 18.40 14.73
CA THR A 16 -9.30 18.11 13.38
C THR A 16 -10.45 17.46 12.63
N ASP A 17 -10.58 17.85 11.36
CA ASP A 17 -11.53 17.25 10.44
C ASP A 17 -11.40 15.72 10.46
N THR A 18 -12.48 15.04 10.85
CA THR A 18 -12.56 13.58 10.94
C THR A 18 -12.77 12.93 9.59
N PHE A 19 -13.13 13.71 8.55
CA PHE A 19 -13.34 13.18 7.21
C PHE A 19 -12.04 12.73 6.55
N CYS A 20 -12.16 11.64 5.80
CA CYS A 20 -11.07 11.12 4.99
C CYS A 20 -10.56 12.17 3.99
N ILE A 21 -9.27 12.47 4.06
CA ILE A 21 -8.61 13.49 3.22
C ILE A 21 -8.68 13.17 1.73
N PHE A 22 -8.94 11.90 1.38
CA PHE A 22 -9.02 11.44 0.00
C PHE A 22 -10.39 11.64 -0.62
N CYS A 23 -11.47 11.18 0.04
CA CYS A 23 -12.82 11.23 -0.54
C CYS A 23 -13.65 12.40 -0.04
N ARG A 24 -13.38 12.92 1.17
CA ARG A 24 -14.20 13.92 1.89
C ARG A 24 -15.67 13.53 2.04
N GLN A 25 -15.96 12.23 2.10
CA GLN A 25 -17.34 11.69 2.15
C GLN A 25 -17.63 10.89 3.42
N ASP A 26 -16.64 10.15 3.92
CA ASP A 26 -16.77 9.33 5.14
C ASP A 26 -15.67 9.72 6.14
N GLU A 27 -15.89 9.35 7.40
CA GLU A 27 -14.86 9.47 8.44
C GLU A 27 -13.65 8.59 8.14
N GLU A 28 -12.47 9.12 8.48
CA GLU A 28 -11.22 8.41 8.32
C GLU A 28 -11.05 7.33 9.40
N SER A 29 -11.25 6.07 9.02
CA SER A 29 -10.83 4.90 9.79
C SER A 29 -9.72 4.15 9.05
N HIS A 30 -9.01 3.23 9.73
CA HIS A 30 -8.07 2.34 9.05
C HIS A 30 -8.72 1.55 7.90
N GLU A 31 -9.93 1.04 8.12
CA GLU A 31 -10.64 0.26 7.12
C GLU A 31 -11.04 1.13 5.92
N HIS A 32 -11.57 2.33 6.18
CA HIS A 32 -11.91 3.27 5.14
C HIS A 32 -10.67 3.73 4.37
N LEU A 33 -9.64 4.21 5.07
CA LEU A 33 -8.41 4.72 4.49
C LEU A 33 -7.81 3.73 3.48
N PHE A 34 -7.67 2.47 3.87
CA PHE A 34 -7.01 1.48 3.01
C PHE A 34 -7.95 0.76 2.07
N PHE A 35 -9.23 0.53 2.39
CA PHE A 35 -10.09 -0.36 1.58
C PHE A 35 -11.50 0.16 1.31
N GLY A 36 -12.01 1.12 2.09
CA GLY A 36 -13.34 1.70 1.90
C GLY A 36 -13.36 2.99 1.06
N CYS A 37 -12.24 3.69 0.95
CA CYS A 37 -12.16 4.95 0.23
C CYS A 37 -12.09 4.73 -1.28
N ARG A 38 -12.98 5.39 -2.04
CA ARG A 38 -13.00 5.34 -3.52
C ARG A 38 -11.64 5.64 -4.17
N TRP A 39 -10.88 6.56 -3.58
CA TRP A 39 -9.57 6.98 -4.10
C TRP A 39 -8.53 5.86 -3.94
N THR A 40 -8.43 5.25 -2.75
CA THR A 40 -7.49 4.13 -2.52
C THR A 40 -7.97 2.84 -3.16
N PHE A 41 -9.29 2.66 -3.33
CA PHE A 41 -9.86 1.54 -4.08
C PHE A 41 -9.38 1.51 -5.53
N SER A 42 -9.34 2.66 -6.21
CA SER A 42 -8.79 2.76 -7.57
C SER A 42 -7.32 2.33 -7.62
N LEU A 43 -6.51 2.79 -6.66
CA LEU A 43 -5.10 2.40 -6.55
C LEU A 43 -4.94 0.88 -6.34
N TRP A 44 -5.75 0.28 -5.46
CA TRP A 44 -5.74 -1.17 -5.23
C TRP A 44 -6.14 -1.98 -6.45
N ASN A 45 -7.14 -1.53 -7.23
CA ASN A 45 -7.55 -2.22 -8.45
C ASN A 45 -6.42 -2.20 -9.47
N ASN A 46 -5.85 -1.03 -9.74
CA ASN A 46 -4.71 -0.90 -10.66
C ASN A 46 -3.55 -1.83 -10.25
N THR A 47 -3.23 -1.92 -8.95
CA THR A 47 -2.19 -2.83 -8.46
C THR A 47 -2.55 -4.30 -8.61
N LYS A 48 -3.79 -4.70 -8.31
CA LYS A 48 -4.23 -6.10 -8.46
C LYS A 48 -4.18 -6.54 -9.91
N ASP A 49 -4.70 -5.72 -10.81
CA ASP A 49 -4.78 -6.02 -12.24
C ASP A 49 -3.37 -6.14 -12.82
N TRP A 50 -2.48 -5.22 -12.44
CA TRP A 50 -1.09 -5.22 -12.86
C TRP A 50 -0.30 -6.43 -12.34
N LEU A 51 -0.54 -6.85 -11.09
CA LEU A 51 0.06 -8.05 -10.49
C LEU A 51 -0.67 -9.35 -10.85
N ARG A 52 -1.74 -9.30 -11.67
CA ARG A 52 -2.59 -10.44 -12.03
C ARG A 52 -3.14 -11.20 -10.82
N ILE A 53 -3.63 -10.46 -9.82
CA ILE A 53 -4.22 -11.01 -8.59
C ILE A 53 -5.74 -10.98 -8.68
N ASN A 54 -6.34 -12.15 -8.90
CA ASN A 54 -7.79 -12.30 -9.02
C ASN A 54 -8.54 -12.33 -7.67
N LYS A 55 -7.84 -12.19 -6.54
CA LYS A 55 -8.45 -12.22 -5.20
C LYS A 55 -8.94 -10.84 -4.78
N ARG A 56 -10.15 -10.80 -4.22
CA ARG A 56 -10.70 -9.58 -3.61
C ARG A 56 -9.87 -9.20 -2.37
N MET A 57 -9.32 -7.98 -2.39
CA MET A 57 -8.62 -7.36 -1.27
C MET A 57 -9.49 -6.26 -0.70
N SER A 58 -10.53 -6.63 0.05
CA SER A 58 -11.50 -5.70 0.65
C SER A 58 -11.15 -5.29 2.09
N THR A 59 -10.09 -5.88 2.65
CA THR A 59 -9.61 -5.63 4.02
C THR A 59 -8.12 -5.88 4.09
N LEU A 60 -7.45 -5.34 5.11
CA LEU A 60 -6.02 -5.61 5.31
C LEU A 60 -5.77 -7.11 5.53
N LYS A 61 -6.66 -7.79 6.26
CA LYS A 61 -6.59 -9.24 6.48
C LYS A 61 -6.74 -10.04 5.18
N SER A 62 -7.65 -9.65 4.29
CA SER A 62 -7.81 -10.32 2.99
C SER A 62 -6.63 -10.00 2.05
N ALA A 63 -6.10 -8.78 2.07
CA ALA A 63 -4.92 -8.38 1.33
C ALA A 63 -3.68 -9.17 1.78
N VAL A 64 -3.45 -9.28 3.09
CA VAL A 64 -2.38 -10.11 3.67
C VAL A 64 -2.56 -11.58 3.25
N ARG A 65 -3.76 -12.16 3.32
CA ARG A 65 -3.99 -13.55 2.85
C ARG A 65 -3.81 -13.73 1.35
N GLY A 66 -4.18 -12.73 0.54
CA GLY A 66 -4.07 -12.78 -0.91
C GLY A 66 -2.64 -12.64 -1.42
N LEU A 67 -1.83 -11.83 -0.72
CA LEU A 67 -0.47 -11.48 -1.12
C LEU A 67 0.62 -12.25 -0.36
N SER A 68 0.32 -12.74 0.84
CA SER A 68 1.22 -13.60 1.63
C SER A 68 0.99 -15.07 1.30
N THR A 69 1.31 -15.45 0.07
CA THR A 69 1.39 -16.86 -0.31
C THR A 69 2.54 -17.52 0.46
N ARG A 70 2.40 -18.79 0.88
CA ARG A 70 3.42 -19.53 1.66
C ARG A 70 4.72 -19.76 0.88
N GLY A 71 4.74 -19.46 -0.42
CA GLY A 71 5.91 -19.61 -1.27
C GLY A 71 7.09 -18.72 -0.85
N LYS A 72 8.30 -19.27 -1.02
CA LYS A 72 9.57 -18.56 -0.82
C LYS A 72 10.18 -18.02 -2.12
N ASN A 73 9.56 -18.30 -3.27
CA ASN A 73 10.01 -17.85 -4.58
C ASN A 73 9.92 -16.31 -4.72
N LEU A 74 10.60 -15.78 -5.75
CA LEU A 74 10.67 -14.34 -5.99
C LEU A 74 9.28 -13.72 -6.14
N GLU A 75 8.38 -14.38 -6.85
CA GLU A 75 7.01 -13.91 -7.04
C GLU A 75 6.26 -13.72 -5.71
N ALA A 76 6.29 -14.71 -4.82
CA ALA A 76 5.67 -14.62 -3.50
C ALA A 76 6.30 -13.51 -2.63
N ARG A 77 7.62 -13.31 -2.74
CA ARG A 77 8.30 -12.18 -2.07
C ARG A 77 7.82 -10.84 -2.62
N MET A 78 7.78 -10.69 -3.95
CA MET A 78 7.36 -9.46 -4.60
C MET A 78 5.89 -9.11 -4.32
N ARG A 79 5.01 -10.11 -4.22
CA ARG A 79 3.62 -9.91 -3.77
C ARG A 79 3.55 -9.34 -2.35
N ARG A 80 4.32 -9.88 -1.40
CA ARG A 80 4.39 -9.36 -0.02
C ARG A 80 4.96 -7.94 0.04
N VAL A 81 6.04 -7.69 -0.70
CA VAL A 81 6.62 -6.34 -0.82
C VAL A 81 5.61 -5.35 -1.40
N SER A 82 4.86 -5.76 -2.43
CA SER A 82 3.85 -4.91 -3.07
C SER A 82 2.76 -4.47 -2.10
N LEU A 83 2.31 -5.37 -1.21
CA LEU A 83 1.36 -5.04 -0.15
C LEU A 83 1.90 -3.91 0.74
N SER A 84 3.11 -4.10 1.28
CA SER A 84 3.75 -3.12 2.16
C SER A 84 3.99 -1.79 1.46
N MET A 85 4.39 -1.83 0.19
CA MET A 85 4.67 -0.66 -0.63
C MET A 85 3.41 0.18 -0.88
N ILE A 86 2.28 -0.43 -1.26
CA ILE A 86 1.03 0.30 -1.47
C ILE A 86 0.51 0.89 -0.16
N VAL A 87 0.53 0.12 0.94
CA VAL A 87 0.13 0.63 2.27
C VAL A 87 0.96 1.85 2.65
N TYR A 88 2.28 1.78 2.45
CA TYR A 88 3.17 2.90 2.69
C TYR A 88 2.87 4.11 1.81
N LEU A 89 2.69 3.91 0.49
CA LEU A 89 2.40 5.00 -0.45
C LEU A 89 1.07 5.70 -0.16
N ILE A 90 0.05 4.96 0.28
CA ILE A 90 -1.23 5.53 0.73
C ILE A 90 -1.00 6.41 1.96
N TRP A 91 -0.25 5.90 2.94
CA TRP A 91 0.04 6.64 4.17
C TRP A 91 0.88 7.90 3.92
N ASP A 92 1.89 7.81 3.05
CA ASP A 92 2.73 8.93 2.63
C ASP A 92 1.92 10.01 1.91
N GLU A 93 1.08 9.62 0.95
CA GLU A 93 0.19 10.55 0.23
C GLU A 93 -0.82 11.21 1.18
N ARG A 94 -1.41 10.45 2.12
CA ARG A 94 -2.29 11.00 3.15
C ARG A 94 -1.58 12.09 3.95
N ASN A 95 -0.36 11.84 4.39
CA ASN A 95 0.41 12.81 5.17
C ASN A 95 0.78 14.04 4.34
N LYS A 96 1.16 13.88 3.08
CA LYS A 96 1.43 15.00 2.17
C LYS A 96 0.22 15.91 1.99
N ARG A 97 -0.98 15.34 1.88
CA ARG A 97 -2.21 16.13 1.81
C ARG A 97 -2.51 16.90 3.08
N ILE A 98 -2.24 16.31 4.24
CA ILE A 98 -2.53 16.93 5.55
C ILE A 98 -1.50 18.00 5.90
N PHE A 99 -0.22 17.71 5.72
CA PHE A 99 0.87 18.53 6.28
C PHE A 99 1.56 19.41 5.24
N GLU A 100 1.47 19.07 3.95
CA GLU A 100 2.14 19.83 2.88
C GLU A 100 1.15 20.48 1.90
N GLY A 101 -0.15 20.22 2.03
CA GLY A 101 -1.17 20.70 1.09
C GLY A 101 -1.03 20.15 -0.34
N LYS A 102 -0.20 19.12 -0.53
CA LYS A 102 0.05 18.50 -1.85
C LYS A 102 -0.95 17.38 -2.09
N SER A 103 -1.38 17.21 -3.33
CA SER A 103 -2.23 16.08 -3.72
C SER A 103 -1.80 15.48 -5.05
N ALA A 104 -1.78 14.16 -5.12
CA ALA A 104 -1.55 13.38 -6.31
C ALA A 104 -2.79 12.56 -6.68
N LEU A 105 -2.99 12.30 -7.97
CA LEU A 105 -4.01 11.39 -8.47
C LEU A 105 -3.63 9.94 -8.19
N PRO A 106 -4.60 8.99 -8.10
CA PRO A 106 -4.29 7.57 -7.90
C PRO A 106 -3.31 7.04 -8.95
N ALA A 107 -3.44 7.49 -10.21
CA ALA A 107 -2.54 7.12 -11.30
C ALA A 107 -1.07 7.55 -11.07
N GLN A 108 -0.85 8.72 -10.46
CA GLN A 108 0.51 9.19 -10.16
C GLN A 108 1.14 8.37 -9.04
N VAL A 109 0.36 8.03 -8.00
CA VAL A 109 0.82 7.14 -6.93
C VAL A 109 1.05 5.72 -7.44
N PHE A 110 0.21 5.24 -8.35
CA PHE A 110 0.39 3.96 -9.03
C PHE A 110 1.68 3.92 -9.86
N ARG A 111 2.01 4.99 -10.59
CA ARG A 111 3.29 5.09 -11.31
C ARG A 111 4.49 5.02 -10.36
N LYS A 112 4.42 5.69 -9.20
CA LYS A 112 5.46 5.58 -8.15
C LYS A 112 5.59 4.13 -7.66
N PHE A 113 4.46 3.45 -7.44
CA PHE A 113 4.47 2.03 -7.09
C PHE A 113 5.20 1.17 -8.13
N GLN A 114 4.91 1.34 -9.42
CA GLN A 114 5.57 0.57 -10.49
C GLN A 114 7.09 0.79 -10.50
N ILE A 115 7.54 2.04 -10.37
CA ILE A 115 8.97 2.39 -10.33
C ILE A 115 9.65 1.70 -9.15
N LEU A 116 9.09 1.86 -7.95
CA LEU A 116 9.64 1.25 -6.73
C LEU A 116 9.62 -0.28 -6.80
N PHE A 117 8.56 -0.88 -7.37
CA PHE A 117 8.48 -2.31 -7.59
C PHE A 117 9.64 -2.81 -8.45
N PHE A 118 9.89 -2.19 -9.61
CA PHE A 118 10.97 -2.59 -10.50
C PHE A 118 12.36 -2.39 -9.88
N MET A 119 12.54 -1.32 -9.10
CA MET A 119 13.78 -1.10 -8.34
C MET A 119 14.04 -2.25 -7.36
N VAL A 120 13.01 -2.65 -6.59
CA VAL A 120 13.12 -3.75 -5.63
C VAL A 120 13.26 -5.11 -6.33
N LEU A 121 12.57 -5.33 -7.44
CA LEU A 121 12.70 -6.54 -8.25
C LEU A 121 14.14 -6.74 -8.71
N ARG A 122 14.72 -5.71 -9.36
CA ARG A 122 16.11 -5.76 -9.85
C ARG A 122 17.12 -5.97 -8.72
N PHE A 123 16.88 -5.36 -7.56
CA PHE A 123 17.71 -5.59 -6.38
C PHE A 123 17.65 -7.06 -5.93
N HIS A 124 16.46 -7.66 -5.86
CA HIS A 124 16.32 -9.06 -5.51
C HIS A 124 16.90 -10.01 -6.56
N GLU A 125 16.75 -9.74 -7.85
CA GLU A 125 17.34 -10.53 -8.93
C GLU A 125 18.86 -10.52 -8.86
N LYS A 126 19.49 -9.35 -8.66
CA LYS A 126 20.95 -9.25 -8.45
C LYS A 126 21.42 -10.04 -7.23
N ASN A 127 20.71 -9.95 -6.12
CA ASN A 127 21.08 -10.70 -4.90
C ASN A 127 20.89 -12.21 -5.07
N HIS A 128 19.86 -12.66 -5.80
CA HIS A 128 19.67 -14.08 -6.09
C HIS A 128 20.73 -14.61 -7.06
N PHE A 129 21.18 -13.78 -8.01
CA PHE A 129 22.32 -14.10 -8.87
C PHE A 129 23.59 -14.26 -8.03
N LEU A 130 23.93 -13.28 -7.18
CA LEU A 130 25.13 -13.32 -6.33
C LEU A 130 25.17 -14.53 -5.38
N ILE A 131 24.02 -14.99 -4.88
CA ILE A 131 23.93 -16.18 -4.02
C ILE A 131 24.11 -17.48 -4.83
N ASN A 132 23.71 -17.51 -6.10
CA ASN A 132 23.80 -18.69 -6.97
C ASN A 132 25.16 -18.86 -7.67
N VAL A 133 26.02 -17.82 -7.70
CA VAL A 133 27.41 -17.93 -8.21
C VAL A 133 28.44 -18.16 -7.10
N ALA A 134 28.02 -18.17 -5.83
CA ALA A 134 28.90 -18.28 -4.67
C ALA A 134 29.06 -19.72 -4.13
N TRP A 135 28.67 -20.75 -4.89
CA TRP A 135 28.82 -22.17 -4.53
C TRP A 135 29.23 -23.00 -5.74
#